data_AF-A0A7S2NX82-F1
#
_entry.id   AF-A0A7S2NX82-F1
#
_cell.length_a   1.000
_cell.length_b   1.000
_cell.length_c   1.000
_cell.angle_alpha   90.00
_cell.angle_beta   90.00
_cell.angle_gamma   90.00
#
_symmetry.space_group_name_H-M   'P 1'
#
loop_
_entity.id
_entity.type
_entity.pdbx_description
1 polymer ?
#
loop_
_entity_poly.entity_id
_entity_poly.type
_entity_poly.pdbx_seq_one_letter_code
_entity_poly.pdbx_strand_id
1 'polypeptide(L)'
;QSWANAAAVERLAGLPVVHGWAVLEDLGKAPGQRFVAVRRWWNATEDGEWLDFSPRPVGCEQLLLAEALQPLPPRPRAALTQEGADIATALFGKALDLEVGGPCLAG
;
A
#
# COMPACT_ATOMS: atom_id res chain seq x y z
N GLN A 1 9.00 -5.92 5.42
CA GLN A 1 9.23 -7.37 5.58
C GLN A 1 8.85 -8.14 4.32
N SER A 2 7.63 -7.99 3.77
CA SER A 2 7.20 -8.69 2.55
C SER A 2 8.12 -8.50 1.34
N TRP A 3 8.69 -7.31 1.17
CA TRP A 3 9.68 -6.99 0.12
C TRP A 3 10.85 -7.99 0.07
N ALA A 4 11.53 -8.17 1.20
CA ALA A 4 12.75 -8.98 1.25
C ALA A 4 12.45 -10.45 0.94
N ASN A 5 11.28 -10.93 1.36
CA ASN A 5 10.84 -12.30 1.11
C ASN A 5 10.48 -12.49 -0.36
N ALA A 6 9.68 -11.59 -0.94
CA ALA A 6 9.27 -11.69 -2.34
C ALA A 6 10.48 -11.63 -3.29
N ALA A 7 11.44 -10.73 -3.01
CA ALA A 7 12.69 -10.64 -3.76
C ALA A 7 13.61 -11.86 -3.56
N ALA A 8 13.60 -12.48 -2.38
CA ALA A 8 14.32 -13.73 -2.15
C ALA A 8 13.72 -14.88 -2.96
N VAL A 9 12.39 -15.00 -2.98
CA VAL A 9 11.67 -16.04 -3.74
C VAL A 9 11.86 -15.86 -5.24
N GLU A 10 11.78 -14.65 -5.76
CA GLU A 10 12.03 -14.38 -7.19
C GLU A 10 13.41 -14.87 -7.62
N ARG A 11 14.44 -14.61 -6.82
CA ARG A 11 15.81 -15.06 -7.10
C ARG A 11 16.01 -16.57 -6.97
N LEU A 12 15.31 -17.23 -6.03
CA LEU A 12 15.50 -18.66 -5.76
C LEU A 12 14.63 -19.56 -6.64
N ALA A 13 13.41 -19.10 -6.97
CA ALA A 13 12.38 -19.90 -7.62
C ALA A 13 11.90 -19.29 -8.95
N GLY A 14 12.37 -18.10 -9.33
CA GLY A 14 11.97 -17.44 -10.59
C GLY A 14 10.56 -16.88 -10.57
N LEU A 15 9.87 -16.86 -9.44
CA LEU A 15 8.48 -16.38 -9.35
C LEU A 15 8.44 -14.85 -9.40
N PRO A 16 7.74 -14.23 -10.39
CA PRO A 16 7.67 -12.79 -10.54
C PRO A 16 7.10 -12.08 -9.31
N VAL A 17 7.65 -10.91 -8.97
CA VAL A 17 7.14 -10.11 -7.86
C VAL A 17 5.95 -9.24 -8.28
N VAL A 18 4.90 -9.26 -7.46
CA VAL A 18 3.73 -8.38 -7.54
C VAL A 18 3.78 -7.34 -6.42
N HIS A 19 3.60 -6.07 -6.78
CA HIS A 19 3.57 -4.94 -5.85
C HIS A 19 2.14 -4.43 -5.66
N GLY A 20 1.76 -4.16 -4.41
CA GLY A 20 0.46 -3.54 -4.15
C GLY A 20 0.21 -3.22 -2.69
N TRP A 21 -1.08 -3.26 -2.33
CA TRP A 21 -1.57 -2.91 -1.01
C TRP A 21 -2.47 -4.01 -0.47
N ALA A 22 -2.18 -4.49 0.73
CA ALA A 22 -3.11 -5.34 1.47
C ALA A 22 -4.06 -4.42 2.26
N VAL A 23 -5.36 -4.60 2.10
CA VAL A 23 -6.37 -3.91 2.90
C VAL A 23 -6.69 -4.80 4.11
N LEU A 24 -6.45 -4.27 5.30
CA LEU A 24 -6.64 -4.97 6.56
C LEU A 24 -7.72 -4.24 7.36
N GLU A 25 -8.54 -5.00 8.07
CA GLU A 25 -9.50 -4.43 9.02
C GLU A 25 -8.79 -4.04 10.33
N ASP A 26 -9.12 -2.86 10.86
CA ASP A 26 -8.61 -2.40 12.15
C ASP A 26 -9.42 -3.03 13.28
N LEU A 27 -8.86 -4.07 13.90
CA LEU A 27 -9.49 -4.80 15.02
C LEU A 27 -9.67 -3.96 16.29
N GLY A 28 -9.10 -2.75 16.35
CA GLY A 28 -9.38 -1.78 17.40
C GLY A 28 -10.74 -1.07 17.25
N LYS A 29 -11.49 -1.36 16.18
CA LYS A 29 -12.81 -0.81 15.88
C LYS A 29 -13.82 -1.93 15.62
N ALA A 30 -15.11 -1.57 15.60
CA ALA A 30 -16.13 -2.56 15.27
C ALA A 30 -16.00 -3.00 13.81
N PRO A 31 -16.40 -4.24 13.48
CA PRO A 31 -16.27 -4.75 12.12
C PRO A 31 -16.96 -3.85 11.08
N GLY A 32 -16.32 -3.70 9.92
CA GLY A 32 -16.77 -2.88 8.79
C GLY A 32 -16.55 -1.38 8.97
N GLN A 33 -16.02 -0.91 10.09
CA GLN A 33 -15.90 0.54 10.36
C GLN A 33 -14.60 1.16 9.89
N ARG A 34 -13.49 0.41 9.94
CA ARG A 34 -12.17 0.96 9.62
C ARG A 34 -11.26 -0.06 8.97
N PHE A 35 -10.67 0.38 7.86
CA PHE A 35 -9.71 -0.38 7.08
C PHE A 35 -8.41 0.41 6.95
N VAL A 36 -7.28 -0.30 6.92
CA VAL A 36 -5.96 0.25 6.69
C VAL A 36 -5.31 -0.45 5.50
N ALA A 37 -4.75 0.33 4.59
CA ALA A 37 -3.98 -0.19 3.47
C ALA A 37 -2.50 -0.22 3.85
N VAL A 38 -1.85 -1.37 3.72
CA VAL A 38 -0.41 -1.53 3.95
C VAL A 38 0.30 -1.99 2.69
N ARG A 39 1.45 -1.39 2.39
CA ARG A 39 2.27 -1.83 1.25
C ARG A 39 2.66 -3.29 1.45
N ARG A 40 2.40 -4.11 0.43
CA ARG A 40 2.63 -5.55 0.47
C ARG A 40 3.13 -6.03 -0.90
N TRP A 41 3.97 -7.05 -0.85
CA TRP A 41 4.68 -7.62 -1.99
C TRP A 41 4.39 -9.12 -1.97
N TRP A 42 4.12 -9.70 -3.13
CA TRP A 42 3.77 -11.11 -3.32
C TRP A 42 4.57 -11.70 -4.48
N ASN A 43 4.49 -13.01 -4.66
CA ASN A 43 4.98 -13.68 -5.86
C ASN A 43 3.78 -14.25 -6.64
N ALA A 44 3.80 -14.14 -7.96
CA ALA A 44 2.76 -14.71 -8.83
C ALA A 44 3.17 -16.10 -9.35
N THR A 45 2.23 -17.04 -9.39
CA THR A 45 2.38 -18.30 -10.14
C THR A 45 2.03 -18.09 -11.61
N GLU A 46 2.35 -19.07 -12.46
CA GLU A 46 2.00 -19.04 -13.89
C GLU A 46 0.48 -19.01 -14.13
N ASP A 47 -0.28 -19.61 -13.21
CA ASP A 47 -1.75 -19.63 -13.23
C ASP A 47 -2.39 -18.32 -12.72
N GLY A 48 -1.58 -17.34 -12.32
CA GLY A 48 -2.04 -16.04 -11.84
C GLY A 48 -2.35 -15.97 -10.35
N GLU A 49 -2.07 -17.01 -9.57
CA GLU A 49 -2.26 -17.00 -8.12
C GLU A 49 -1.18 -16.17 -7.42
N TRP A 50 -1.54 -15.45 -6.35
CA TRP A 50 -0.61 -14.62 -5.59
C TRP A 50 -0.26 -15.28 -4.26
N LEU A 51 1.03 -15.52 -4.03
CA LEU A 51 1.55 -16.17 -2.84
C LEU A 51 2.28 -15.16 -1.94
N ASP A 52 1.99 -15.19 -0.64
CA ASP A 52 2.67 -14.38 0.37
C ASP A 52 3.61 -15.25 1.23
N PHE A 53 4.92 -15.18 0.93
CA PHE A 53 5.96 -15.89 1.65
C PHE A 53 6.44 -15.17 2.93
N SER A 54 5.71 -14.16 3.40
CA SER A 54 6.06 -13.50 4.66
C SER A 54 5.77 -14.41 5.85
N PRO A 55 6.74 -14.61 6.77
CA PRO A 55 6.51 -15.39 7.98
C PRO A 55 5.27 -14.89 8.72
N ARG A 56 4.34 -15.80 9.01
CA ARG A 56 3.14 -15.48 9.78
C ARG A 56 3.50 -15.44 11.28
N PRO A 57 3.13 -14.38 12.01
CA PRO A 57 3.13 -14.42 13.46
C PRO A 57 2.24 -15.58 13.93
N VAL A 58 2.61 -16.20 15.05
CA VAL A 58 1.82 -17.28 15.66
C VAL A 58 0.38 -16.78 15.90
N GLY A 59 -0.62 -17.49 15.37
CA GLY A 59 -2.04 -17.15 15.52
C GLY A 59 -2.66 -16.30 14.39
N CYS A 60 -1.90 -15.91 13.35
CA CYS A 60 -2.42 -15.21 12.18
C CYS A 60 -2.41 -16.11 10.93
N GLU A 61 -3.35 -17.04 10.84
CA GLU A 61 -3.31 -18.09 9.79
C GLU A 61 -4.00 -17.70 8.48
N GLN A 62 -4.84 -16.66 8.45
CA GLN A 62 -5.66 -16.37 7.28
C GLN A 62 -5.64 -14.87 6.92
N LEU A 63 -5.09 -14.57 5.74
CA LEU A 63 -5.26 -13.28 5.05
C LEU A 63 -6.06 -13.55 3.78
N LEU A 64 -7.22 -12.93 3.64
CA LEU A 64 -7.98 -12.89 2.39
C LEU A 64 -7.44 -11.74 1.54
N LEU A 65 -6.97 -12.06 0.34
CA LEU A 65 -6.63 -11.06 -0.68
C LEU A 65 -7.88 -10.84 -1.53
N ALA A 66 -8.24 -9.56 -1.74
CA ALA A 66 -9.27 -9.16 -2.68
C ALA A 66 -8.59 -8.44 -3.84
N GLU A 67 -8.79 -8.93 -5.06
CA GLU A 67 -8.42 -8.22 -6.27
C GLU A 67 -9.50 -7.20 -6.62
N ALA A 68 -9.10 -6.02 -7.10
CA ALA A 68 -10.04 -5.04 -7.61
C ALA A 68 -10.57 -5.53 -8.97
N LEU A 69 -11.90 -5.71 -9.10
CA LEU A 69 -12.56 -6.12 -10.35
C LEU A 69 -12.23 -5.23 -11.56
N GLN A 70 -11.79 -4.00 -11.32
CA GLN A 70 -11.32 -3.08 -12.35
C GLN A 70 -10.09 -2.32 -11.85
N PRO A 71 -9.09 -2.07 -12.71
CA PRO A 71 -7.98 -1.19 -12.37
C PRO A 71 -8.54 0.19 -12.06
N LEU A 72 -8.38 0.63 -10.80
CA LEU A 72 -8.72 2.00 -10.44
C LEU A 72 -7.77 2.94 -11.19
N PRO A 73 -8.27 4.03 -11.78
CA PRO A 73 -7.40 5.03 -12.38
C PRO A 73 -6.40 5.52 -11.32
N PRO A 74 -5.15 5.85 -11.71
CA PRO A 74 -4.15 6.33 -10.78
C PRO A 74 -4.74 7.50 -9.99
N ARG A 75 -4.85 7.33 -8.67
CA ARG A 75 -5.35 8.39 -7.80
C ARG A 75 -4.46 9.61 -8.04
N PRO A 76 -5.02 10.78 -8.41
CA PRO A 76 -4.23 11.99 -8.55
C PRO A 76 -3.41 12.17 -7.29
N ARG A 77 -2.11 12.45 -7.44
CA ARG A 77 -1.30 12.85 -6.29
C ARG A 77 -1.98 14.08 -5.70
N ALA A 78 -2.53 13.95 -4.49
CA ALA A 78 -3.07 15.10 -3.79
C ALA A 78 -1.88 16.01 -3.49
N ALA A 79 -1.83 17.15 -4.16
CA ALA A 79 -0.95 18.23 -3.78
C ALA A 79 -1.38 18.70 -2.38
N LEU A 80 -0.42 19.02 -1.51
CA LEU A 80 -0.76 19.65 -0.25
C LEU A 80 -1.37 21.02 -0.53
N THR A 81 -2.41 21.38 0.24
CA THR A 81 -2.80 22.78 0.35
C THR A 81 -1.66 23.57 0.98
N GLN A 82 -1.61 24.89 0.76
CA GLN A 82 -0.60 25.75 1.38
C GLN A 82 -0.55 25.57 2.90
N GLU A 83 -1.72 25.51 3.55
CA GLU A 83 -1.84 25.24 4.99
C GLU A 83 -1.23 23.89 5.39
N GLY A 84 -1.44 22.85 4.58
CA GLY A 84 -0.83 21.54 4.79
C GLY A 84 0.69 21.55 4.64
N ALA A 85 1.23 22.34 3.71
CA ALA A 85 2.66 22.52 3.52
C ALA A 85 3.31 23.28 4.69
N ASP A 86 2.62 24.30 5.22
CA ASP A 86 3.08 25.08 6.36
C ASP A 86 3.18 24.22 7.63
N ILE A 87 2.15 23.39 7.89
CA ILE A 87 2.14 22.44 9.01
C ILE A 87 3.26 21.40 8.86
N ALA A 88 3.45 20.84 7.66
CA ALA A 88 4.50 19.85 7.41
C ALA A 88 5.90 20.43 7.65
N THR A 89 6.12 21.69 7.24
CA THR A 89 7.39 22.40 7.46
C THR A 89 7.66 22.61 8.94
N ALA A 90 6.64 23.04 9.70
CA ALA A 90 6.75 23.28 11.14
C ALA A 90 7.05 21.99 11.92
N LEU A 91 6.49 20.85 11.50
CA LEU A 91 6.64 19.58 12.20
C LEU A 91 7.93 18.82 11.85
N PHE A 92 8.40 18.89 10.60
CA PHE A 92 9.48 18.02 10.11
C PHE A 92 10.77 18.75 9.73
N GLY A 93 10.81 20.08 9.86
CA GLY A 93 12.05 20.88 9.81
C GLY A 93 12.78 20.91 8.46
N LYS A 94 12.19 20.34 7.40
CA LYS A 94 12.63 20.48 6.00
C LYS A 94 11.41 20.56 5.10
N ALA A 95 11.50 21.38 4.05
CA ALA A 95 10.62 21.28 2.91
C ALA A 95 10.84 19.90 2.27
N LEU A 96 9.93 18.97 2.52
CA LEU A 96 9.78 17.82 1.62
C LEU A 96 9.48 18.40 0.24
N ASP A 97 10.11 17.88 -0.83
CA ASP A 97 9.81 18.23 -2.23
C ASP A 97 8.36 17.84 -2.56
N LEU A 98 7.41 18.57 -2.02
CA LEU A 98 5.98 18.40 -2.15
C LEU A 98 5.53 19.53 -3.07
N GLU A 99 5.12 19.17 -4.28
CA GLU A 99 4.56 20.12 -5.24
C GLU A 99 3.31 20.75 -4.60
N VAL A 100 3.42 22.05 -4.28
CA VAL A 100 2.30 22.86 -3.82
C VAL A 100 1.47 23.21 -5.05
N GLY A 101 0.37 22.50 -5.24
CA GLY A 101 -0.60 22.75 -6.30
C GLY A 101 -1.53 23.89 -5.89
N GLY A 102 -1.65 24.92 -6.73
CA GLY A 102 -2.66 25.97 -6.58
C GLY A 102 -4.08 25.40 -6.62
N PRO A 103 -5.09 26.17 -6.17
CA PRO A 103 -6.47 25.67 -6.07
C PRO A 103 -6.95 25.18 -7.44
N CYS A 104 -7.31 23.89 -7.52
CA CYS A 104 -8.04 23.38 -8.65
C CYS A 104 -9.39 24.10 -8.72
N LEU A 105 -9.49 25.10 -9.58
CA LEU A 105 -10.79 25.62 -10.00
C LEU A 105 -11.45 24.52 -10.83
N ALA A 106 -12.46 23.88 -10.25
CA ALA A 106 -13.36 22.99 -10.97
C ALA A 106 -14.15 23.83 -11.98
N GLY A 107 -13.95 23.52 -13.27
CA GLY A 107 -14.81 23.93 -14.38
C GLY A 107 -15.52 22.70 -14.94
#